data_AF-A0A9E6SX89-F1
#
_entry.id   AF-A0A9E6SX89-F1
#
_cell.length_a   1.000
_cell.length_b   1.000
_cell.length_c   1.000
_cell.angle_alpha   90.00
_cell.angle_beta   90.00
_cell.angle_gamma   90.00
#
_symmetry.space_group_name_H-M   'P 1'
#
loop_
_entity.id
_entity.type
_entity.pdbx_description
1 polymer ?
#
loop_
_entity_poly.entity_id
_entity_poly.type
_entity_poly.pdbx_seq_one_letter_code
_entity_poly.pdbx_strand_id
1 'polypeptide(L)'
;MSPNEVTALLAGDVVVVEKLDGANVGLSLALDGSLRAQNRGQYLAEPHAGQFARLPSWLAQHGEGLRAVLKPNLILFGEWCAARHSLGYATLPDWFLLFDVYDRSADRFWSSARRNALARSAGLVTVPQVLHGKATVPTLKKLVGDTASRYRAGALEGVVIRRESADWCEARAKLVCPDFTQAIDTHWRKRALEWNRIVNSSGIPE
;
A
#
# COMPACT_ATOMS: atom_id res chain seq x y z
N MET A 1 10.60 -17.18 5.44
CA MET A 1 9.94 -18.18 4.58
C MET A 1 10.87 -19.34 4.39
N SER A 2 10.34 -20.56 4.46
CA SER A 2 11.06 -21.76 4.10
C SER A 2 11.31 -21.82 2.58
N PRO A 3 12.29 -22.60 2.11
CA PRO A 3 12.50 -22.82 0.68
C PRO A 3 11.24 -23.33 -0.05
N ASN A 4 10.44 -24.18 0.59
CA ASN A 4 9.22 -24.74 0.01
C ASN A 4 8.16 -23.67 -0.23
N GLU A 5 7.98 -22.73 0.69
CA GLU A 5 7.05 -21.60 0.53
C GLU A 5 7.47 -20.68 -0.62
N VAL A 6 8.78 -20.45 -0.77
CA VAL A 6 9.32 -19.64 -1.89
C VAL A 6 9.05 -20.33 -3.23
N THR A 7 9.35 -21.63 -3.33
CA THR A 7 9.06 -22.41 -4.53
C THR A 7 7.57 -22.39 -4.87
N ALA A 8 6.69 -22.57 -3.88
CA ALA A 8 5.25 -22.53 -4.07
C ALA A 8 4.74 -21.15 -4.51
N LEU A 9 5.29 -20.06 -3.95
CA LEU A 9 4.95 -18.69 -4.36
C LEU A 9 5.35 -18.41 -5.81
N LEU A 10 6.50 -18.94 -6.25
CA LEU A 10 7.10 -18.63 -7.56
C LEU A 10 6.84 -19.70 -8.64
N ALA A 11 6.03 -20.72 -8.34
CA ALA A 11 5.67 -21.75 -9.33
C ALA A 11 4.86 -21.18 -10.51
N GLY A 12 4.10 -20.11 -10.26
CA GLY A 12 3.22 -19.44 -11.19
C GLY A 12 3.75 -18.10 -11.70
N ASP A 13 2.92 -17.42 -12.47
CA ASP A 13 3.10 -15.98 -12.67
C ASP A 13 2.81 -15.27 -11.34
N VAL A 14 3.52 -14.18 -11.10
CA VAL A 14 3.35 -13.33 -9.93
C VAL A 14 3.12 -11.89 -10.33
N VAL A 15 2.33 -11.19 -9.54
CA VAL A 15 2.20 -9.74 -9.57
C VAL A 15 3.17 -9.17 -8.54
N VAL A 16 4.05 -8.28 -8.98
CA VAL A 16 5.01 -7.59 -8.11
C VAL A 16 4.66 -6.11 -8.08
N VAL A 17 4.48 -5.56 -6.88
CA VAL A 17 4.18 -4.14 -6.66
C VAL A 17 5.28 -3.49 -5.85
N GLU A 18 5.49 -2.20 -6.06
CA GLU A 18 6.39 -1.40 -5.23
C GLU A 18 5.89 -1.41 -3.78
N LYS A 19 6.78 -1.68 -2.85
CA LYS A 19 6.52 -1.48 -1.44
C LYS A 19 6.82 -0.02 -1.09
N LEU A 20 5.82 0.68 -0.57
CA LEU A 20 5.98 2.03 -0.05
C LEU A 20 6.21 2.00 1.47
N ASP A 21 6.90 3.05 1.93
CA ASP A 21 7.33 3.27 3.30
C ASP A 21 6.48 4.37 3.94
N GLY A 22 5.43 3.96 4.66
CA GLY A 22 4.55 4.85 5.39
C GLY A 22 3.86 4.14 6.55
N ALA A 23 2.64 4.57 6.83
CA ALA A 23 1.80 3.91 7.82
C ALA A 23 0.77 3.01 7.14
N ASN A 24 0.72 1.75 7.54
CA ASN A 24 -0.40 0.90 7.14
C ASN A 24 -1.72 1.43 7.74
N VAL A 25 -2.70 1.68 6.87
CA VAL A 25 -4.07 2.09 7.23
C VAL A 25 -5.07 1.10 6.65
N GLY A 26 -6.02 0.68 7.49
CA GLY A 26 -7.21 -0.04 7.09
C GLY A 26 -8.43 0.89 7.08
N LEU A 27 -9.27 0.79 6.05
CA LEU A 27 -10.52 1.51 5.92
C LEU A 27 -11.67 0.50 5.81
N SER A 28 -12.72 0.69 6.60
CA SER A 28 -13.90 -0.18 6.57
C SER A 28 -15.18 0.60 6.85
N LEU A 29 -16.31 0.03 6.46
CA LEU A 29 -17.63 0.57 6.79
C LEU A 29 -18.14 -0.09 8.08
N ALA A 30 -18.70 0.71 8.99
CA ALA A 30 -19.51 0.22 10.09
C ALA A 30 -20.94 -0.09 9.64
N LEU A 31 -21.73 -0.75 10.49
CA LEU A 31 -23.10 -1.13 10.15
C LEU A 31 -24.04 0.08 9.98
N ASP A 32 -23.71 1.20 10.62
CA ASP A 32 -24.43 2.48 10.49
C ASP A 32 -24.00 3.30 9.26
N GLY A 33 -23.11 2.76 8.42
CA GLY A 33 -22.58 3.46 7.24
C GLY A 33 -21.46 4.45 7.54
N SER A 34 -20.97 4.54 8.79
CA SER A 34 -19.81 5.36 9.11
C SER A 34 -18.51 4.72 8.61
N LEU A 35 -17.60 5.55 8.08
CA LEU A 35 -16.27 5.12 7.70
C LEU A 35 -15.40 5.03 8.95
N ARG A 36 -14.64 3.93 9.05
CA ARG A 36 -13.68 3.69 10.13
C ARG A 36 -12.30 3.53 9.56
N ALA A 37 -11.35 4.29 10.10
CA ALA A 37 -9.93 4.11 9.84
C ALA A 37 -9.25 3.39 11.00
N GLN A 38 -8.30 2.51 10.70
CA GLN A 38 -7.49 1.79 11.67
C GLN A 38 -6.03 1.80 11.25
N ASN A 39 -5.11 1.80 12.21
CA ASN A 39 -3.72 1.46 11.97
C ASN A 39 -3.44 0.05 12.52
N ARG A 40 -2.16 -0.34 12.63
CA ARG A 40 -1.79 -1.63 13.21
C ARG A 40 -2.23 -1.72 14.68
N GLY A 41 -3.30 -2.47 14.91
CA GLY A 41 -3.76 -2.90 16.24
C GLY A 41 -4.86 -2.04 16.88
N GLN A 42 -5.26 -0.91 16.27
CA GLN A 42 -6.31 -0.06 16.83
C GLN A 42 -7.02 0.80 15.77
N TYR A 43 -8.29 1.13 16.05
CA TYR A 43 -9.02 2.15 15.31
C TYR A 43 -8.48 3.54 15.65
N LEU A 44 -8.48 4.44 14.66
CA LEU A 44 -8.07 5.82 14.83
C LEU A 44 -9.26 6.62 15.36
N ALA A 45 -9.10 7.21 16.54
CA ALA A 45 -10.11 8.08 17.15
C ALA A 45 -9.77 9.56 16.89
N GLU A 46 -10.80 10.41 16.93
CA GLU A 46 -10.63 11.85 16.93
C GLU A 46 -10.17 12.38 18.29
N PRO A 47 -9.43 13.51 18.34
CA PRO A 47 -8.88 14.24 17.20
C PRO A 47 -7.68 13.50 16.57
N HIS A 48 -7.62 13.47 15.23
CA HIS A 48 -6.48 12.86 14.54
C HIS A 48 -5.24 13.76 14.62
N ALA A 49 -4.12 13.20 15.08
CA ALA A 49 -2.88 13.93 15.33
C ALA A 49 -1.67 13.27 14.66
N GLY A 50 -0.54 14.01 14.64
CA GLY A 50 0.72 13.53 14.07
C GLY A 50 0.57 13.16 12.59
N GLN A 51 1.07 11.98 12.21
CA GLN A 51 1.00 11.49 10.82
C GLN A 51 -0.42 11.35 10.27
N PHE A 52 -1.44 11.31 11.12
CA PHE A 52 -2.85 11.18 10.72
C PHE A 52 -3.59 12.52 10.69
N ALA A 53 -2.92 13.67 10.94
CA ALA A 53 -3.58 14.97 10.96
C ALA A 53 -4.27 15.35 9.63
N ARG A 54 -3.80 14.79 8.50
CA ARG A 54 -4.41 14.98 7.16
C ARG A 54 -5.51 13.97 6.82
N LEU A 55 -5.76 12.98 7.68
CA LEU A 55 -6.74 11.94 7.42
C LEU A 55 -8.19 12.47 7.36
N PRO A 56 -8.63 13.43 8.21
CA PRO A 56 -10.01 13.94 8.13
C PRO A 56 -10.33 14.61 6.79
N SER A 57 -9.44 15.48 6.29
CA SER A 57 -9.63 16.15 5.00
C SER A 57 -9.60 15.16 3.83
N TRP A 58 -8.71 14.17 3.89
CA TRP A 58 -8.68 13.10 2.89
C TRP A 58 -9.96 12.26 2.90
N LEU A 59 -10.47 11.88 4.08
CA LEU A 59 -11.75 11.16 4.19
C LEU A 59 -12.93 12.00 3.73
N ALA A 60 -12.90 13.32 3.90
CA ALA A 60 -13.94 14.20 3.37
C ALA A 60 -13.95 14.19 1.83
N GLN A 61 -12.77 14.18 1.19
CA GLN A 61 -12.62 14.15 -0.26
C GLN A 61 -13.00 12.79 -0.87
N HIS A 62 -12.55 11.68 -0.28
CA HIS A 62 -12.73 10.33 -0.85
C HIS A 62 -13.91 9.57 -0.24
N GLY A 63 -14.57 10.13 0.76
CA GLY A 63 -15.56 9.42 1.58
C GLY A 63 -16.82 8.98 0.83
N GLU A 64 -17.24 9.71 -0.21
CA GLU A 64 -18.40 9.35 -1.02
C GLU A 64 -18.09 8.11 -1.89
N GLY A 65 -17.00 8.15 -2.66
CA GLY A 65 -16.51 6.99 -3.43
C GLY A 65 -16.21 5.76 -2.57
N LEU A 66 -15.64 5.95 -1.37
CA LEU A 66 -15.45 4.86 -0.40
C LEU A 66 -16.77 4.23 0.03
N ARG A 67 -17.78 5.03 0.41
CA ARG A 67 -19.10 4.52 0.81
C ARG A 67 -19.85 3.85 -0.33
N ALA A 68 -19.62 4.26 -1.57
CA ALA A 68 -20.23 3.64 -2.75
C ALA A 68 -19.74 2.19 -3.00
N VAL A 69 -18.49 1.87 -2.63
CA VAL A 69 -17.90 0.55 -2.91
C VAL A 69 -17.74 -0.35 -1.68
N LEU A 70 -17.58 0.23 -0.49
CA LEU A 70 -17.34 -0.51 0.73
C LEU A 70 -18.62 -1.21 1.19
N LYS A 71 -18.48 -2.51 1.46
CA LYS A 71 -19.47 -3.29 2.20
C LYS A 71 -18.96 -3.55 3.62
N PRO A 72 -19.83 -3.78 4.61
CA PRO A 72 -19.40 -4.04 6.00
C PRO A 72 -18.42 -5.21 6.16
N ASN A 73 -18.46 -6.20 5.24
CA ASN A 73 -17.54 -7.34 5.25
C ASN A 73 -16.15 -7.03 4.66
N LEU A 74 -15.94 -5.86 4.05
CA LEU A 74 -14.69 -5.51 3.40
C LEU A 74 -13.81 -4.61 4.27
N ILE A 75 -12.50 -4.78 4.11
CA ILE A 75 -11.47 -3.85 4.60
C ILE A 75 -10.54 -3.53 3.45
N LEU A 76 -10.37 -2.24 3.16
CA LEU A 76 -9.34 -1.75 2.26
C LEU A 76 -8.08 -1.50 3.07
N PHE A 77 -6.94 -2.02 2.62
CA PHE A 77 -5.64 -1.78 3.21
C PHE A 77 -4.77 -1.01 2.22
N GLY A 78 -4.22 0.10 2.68
CA GLY A 78 -3.30 0.91 1.91
C GLY A 78 -2.15 1.43 2.75
N GLU A 79 -1.18 1.99 2.03
CA GLU A 79 -0.06 2.70 2.65
C GLU A 79 -0.41 4.18 2.70
N TRP A 80 -0.44 4.72 3.91
CA TRP A 80 -0.61 6.13 4.19
C TRP A 80 0.76 6.80 4.20
N CYS A 81 1.06 7.51 3.12
CA CYS A 81 2.34 8.15 2.85
C CYS A 81 2.29 9.67 3.08
N ALA A 82 1.36 10.20 3.88
CA ALA A 82 1.31 11.64 4.14
C ALA A 82 2.59 12.13 4.83
N ALA A 83 2.99 11.47 5.92
CA ALA A 83 4.23 11.79 6.62
C ALA A 83 5.39 10.97 6.06
N ARG A 84 6.56 11.61 5.96
CA ARG A 84 7.82 10.95 5.64
C ARG A 84 8.23 10.04 6.79
N HIS A 85 8.43 8.76 6.50
CA HIS A 85 9.07 7.81 7.41
C HIS A 85 10.57 7.80 7.14
N SER A 86 11.14 6.72 6.62
CA SER A 86 12.54 6.66 6.24
C SER A 86 12.74 7.24 4.84
N LEU A 87 11.84 6.94 3.90
CA LEU A 87 11.87 7.46 2.53
C LEU A 87 10.96 8.69 2.37
N GLY A 88 11.52 9.74 1.76
CA GLY A 88 10.75 10.90 1.30
C GLY A 88 10.22 10.68 -0.11
N TYR A 89 8.94 11.01 -0.30
CA TYR A 89 8.25 10.98 -1.59
C TYR A 89 7.90 12.39 -2.05
N ALA A 90 8.20 12.68 -3.32
CA ALA A 90 8.06 14.01 -3.91
C ALA A 90 6.93 14.09 -4.94
N THR A 91 6.45 12.94 -5.44
CA THR A 91 5.50 12.86 -6.56
C THR A 91 4.41 11.83 -6.31
N LEU A 92 3.89 11.75 -5.08
CA LEU A 92 2.77 10.85 -4.79
C LEU A 92 1.53 11.28 -5.58
N PRO A 93 0.72 10.34 -6.09
CA PRO A 93 -0.55 10.66 -6.73
C PRO A 93 -1.66 10.90 -5.71
N ASP A 94 -1.49 10.41 -4.49
CA ASP A 94 -2.43 10.50 -3.37
C ASP A 94 -1.69 10.19 -2.05
N TRP A 95 -2.24 10.57 -0.89
CA TRP A 95 -1.70 10.22 0.42
C TRP A 95 -1.92 8.75 0.77
N PHE A 96 -2.96 8.13 0.24
CA PHE A 96 -3.31 6.73 0.48
C PHE A 96 -3.19 5.92 -0.81
N LEU A 97 -2.29 4.93 -0.81
CA LEU A 97 -2.15 4.00 -1.93
C LEU A 97 -2.65 2.62 -1.54
N LEU A 98 -3.76 2.21 -2.15
CA LEU A 98 -4.40 0.93 -1.88
C LEU A 98 -3.51 -0.24 -2.35
N PHE A 99 -3.27 -1.21 -1.48
CA PHE A 99 -2.51 -2.40 -1.83
C PHE A 99 -3.25 -3.72 -1.56
N ASP A 100 -4.27 -3.74 -0.72
CA ASP A 100 -5.03 -4.96 -0.42
C ASP A 100 -6.51 -4.69 -0.16
N VAL A 101 -7.36 -5.67 -0.48
CA VAL A 101 -8.74 -5.73 0.00
C VAL A 101 -8.91 -7.07 0.68
N TYR A 102 -9.34 -7.04 1.93
CA TYR A 102 -9.64 -8.23 2.72
C TYR A 102 -11.14 -8.41 2.82
N ASP A 103 -11.59 -9.63 2.54
CA ASP A 103 -12.97 -10.05 2.62
C ASP A 103 -13.17 -10.91 3.87
N ARG A 104 -13.82 -10.35 4.88
CA ARG A 104 -14.10 -11.04 6.15
C ARG A 104 -15.02 -12.24 5.96
N SER A 105 -15.88 -12.23 4.94
CA SER A 105 -16.82 -13.33 4.70
C SER A 105 -16.12 -14.56 4.11
N ALA A 106 -15.06 -14.33 3.33
CA ALA A 106 -14.28 -15.41 2.71
C ALA A 106 -12.97 -15.72 3.47
N ASP A 107 -12.61 -14.90 4.46
CA ASP A 107 -11.30 -14.91 5.15
C ASP A 107 -10.10 -14.84 4.18
N ARG A 108 -10.23 -14.00 3.14
CA ARG A 108 -9.26 -13.98 2.03
C ARG A 108 -9.00 -12.58 1.52
N PHE A 109 -7.79 -12.40 0.97
CA PHE A 109 -7.43 -11.20 0.23
C PHE A 109 -7.81 -11.35 -1.24
N TRP A 110 -8.34 -10.29 -1.83
CA TRP A 110 -8.67 -10.26 -3.25
C TRP A 110 -7.42 -10.28 -4.14
N SER A 111 -7.59 -10.72 -5.39
CA SER A 111 -6.60 -10.52 -6.45
C SER A 111 -6.40 -9.03 -6.74
N SER A 112 -5.25 -8.69 -7.30
CA SER A 112 -4.90 -7.34 -7.71
C SER A 112 -5.87 -6.82 -8.77
N ALA A 113 -6.35 -7.68 -9.69
CA ALA A 113 -7.34 -7.29 -10.69
C ALA A 113 -8.66 -6.82 -10.05
N ARG A 114 -9.20 -7.61 -9.11
CA ARG A 114 -10.44 -7.29 -8.39
C ARG A 114 -10.28 -6.07 -7.48
N ARG A 115 -9.15 -5.97 -6.77
CA ARG A 115 -8.76 -4.78 -5.98
C ARG A 115 -8.72 -3.52 -6.86
N ASN A 116 -8.05 -3.58 -8.01
CA ASN A 116 -7.87 -2.42 -8.89
C ASN A 116 -9.19 -1.97 -9.50
N ALA A 117 -10.11 -2.90 -9.80
CA ALA A 117 -11.45 -2.56 -10.25
C ALA A 117 -12.22 -1.78 -9.17
N LEU A 118 -12.20 -2.25 -7.92
CA LEU A 118 -12.81 -1.53 -6.80
C LEU A 118 -12.17 -0.17 -6.56
N ALA A 119 -10.84 -0.07 -6.64
CA ALA A 119 -10.12 1.19 -6.48
C ALA A 119 -10.56 2.24 -7.50
N ARG A 120 -10.67 1.86 -8.79
CA ARG A 120 -11.14 2.75 -9.85
C ARG A 120 -12.57 3.23 -9.60
N SER A 121 -13.47 2.34 -9.20
CA SER A 121 -14.86 2.72 -8.88
C SER A 121 -14.96 3.67 -7.69
N ALA A 122 -13.98 3.64 -6.77
CA ALA A 122 -13.93 4.50 -5.60
C ALA A 122 -13.12 5.79 -5.81
N GLY A 123 -12.52 5.99 -6.98
CA GLY A 123 -11.60 7.10 -7.23
C GLY A 123 -10.32 7.03 -6.39
N LEU A 124 -9.84 5.82 -6.07
CA LEU A 124 -8.60 5.58 -5.30
C LEU A 124 -7.46 5.15 -6.20
N VAL A 125 -6.24 5.48 -5.78
CA VAL A 125 -5.00 5.05 -6.44
C VAL A 125 -4.44 3.79 -5.76
N THR A 126 -3.87 2.89 -6.55
CA THR A 126 -3.22 1.67 -6.04
C THR A 126 -1.71 1.80 -6.05
N VAL A 127 -1.02 1.00 -5.23
CA VAL A 127 0.44 0.86 -5.33
C VAL A 127 0.87 0.46 -6.76
N PRO A 128 2.00 0.98 -7.26
CA PRO A 128 2.38 0.77 -8.65
C PRO A 128 2.87 -0.66 -8.87
N GLN A 129 2.41 -1.26 -9.97
CA GLN A 129 2.90 -2.57 -10.41
C GLN A 129 4.27 -2.40 -11.08
N VAL A 130 5.21 -3.26 -10.70
CA VAL A 130 6.58 -3.29 -11.22
C VAL A 130 6.75 -4.43 -12.22
N LEU A 131 6.13 -5.59 -11.96
CA LEU A 131 6.22 -6.78 -12.82
C LEU A 131 4.92 -7.56 -12.76
N HIS A 132 4.55 -8.20 -13.88
CA HIS A 132 3.61 -9.30 -13.92
C HIS A 132 4.16 -10.39 -14.83
N GLY A 133 4.32 -11.60 -14.30
CA GLY A 133 4.82 -12.76 -15.03
C GLY A 133 5.67 -13.69 -14.17
N LYS A 134 6.40 -14.61 -14.80
CA LYS A 134 7.33 -15.52 -14.11
C LYS A 134 8.46 -14.76 -13.43
N ALA A 135 8.83 -15.20 -12.23
CA ALA A 135 9.97 -14.66 -11.50
C ALA A 135 10.68 -15.75 -10.70
N THR A 136 11.99 -15.59 -10.54
CA THR A 136 12.84 -16.36 -9.63
C THR A 136 13.44 -15.45 -8.56
N VAL A 137 13.92 -16.01 -7.46
CA VAL A 137 14.59 -15.23 -6.41
C VAL A 137 15.73 -14.36 -6.95
N PRO A 138 16.66 -14.86 -7.80
CA PRO A 138 17.69 -14.02 -8.41
C PRO A 138 17.12 -12.85 -9.22
N THR A 139 16.09 -13.09 -10.04
CA THR A 139 15.47 -12.03 -10.84
C THR A 139 14.76 -10.98 -9.98
N LEU A 140 14.13 -11.38 -8.86
CA LEU A 140 13.50 -10.46 -7.91
C LEU A 140 14.53 -9.63 -7.16
N LYS A 141 15.67 -10.22 -6.76
CA LYS A 141 16.77 -9.48 -6.13
C LYS A 141 17.35 -8.44 -7.09
N LYS A 142 17.57 -8.82 -8.35
CA LYS A 142 18.01 -7.89 -9.39
C LYS A 142 16.98 -6.78 -9.61
N LEU A 143 15.69 -7.14 -9.71
CA LEU A 143 14.60 -6.17 -9.85
C LEU A 143 14.63 -5.12 -8.73
N VAL A 144 14.80 -5.55 -7.47
CA VAL A 144 14.88 -4.63 -6.32
C VAL A 144 16.11 -3.71 -6.39
N GLY A 145 17.25 -4.22 -6.87
CA GLY A 145 18.48 -3.41 -7.01
C GLY A 145 18.45 -2.42 -8.17
N ASP A 146 17.80 -2.78 -9.28
CA ASP A 146 17.84 -2.01 -10.52
C ASP A 146 16.64 -1.05 -10.69
N THR A 147 15.56 -1.24 -9.93
CA THR A 147 14.33 -0.46 -10.08
C THR A 147 14.35 0.79 -9.20
N ALA A 148 14.25 1.96 -9.84
CA ALA A 148 13.99 3.21 -9.14
C ALA A 148 12.53 3.27 -8.65
N SER A 149 12.31 3.90 -7.49
CA SER A 149 10.95 4.15 -6.98
C SER A 149 10.15 5.02 -7.94
N ARG A 150 8.84 4.75 -8.03
CA ARG A 150 7.93 5.55 -8.86
C ARG A 150 7.74 6.98 -8.34
N TYR A 151 7.85 7.19 -7.03
CA TYR A 151 7.42 8.43 -6.37
C TYR A 151 8.55 9.21 -5.68
N ARG A 152 9.80 8.79 -5.86
CA ARG A 152 10.99 9.50 -5.37
C ARG A 152 12.18 9.28 -6.29
N ALA A 153 13.13 10.20 -6.22
CA ALA A 153 14.44 9.98 -6.83
C ALA A 153 15.24 8.95 -6.01
N GLY A 154 15.60 7.83 -6.64
CA GLY A 154 16.44 6.77 -6.06
C GLY A 154 15.70 5.45 -5.85
N ALA A 155 16.30 4.55 -5.06
CA ALA A 155 15.78 3.20 -4.85
C ALA A 155 14.40 3.17 -4.16
N LEU A 156 13.63 2.13 -4.47
CA LEU A 156 12.44 1.74 -3.72
C LEU A 156 12.79 1.15 -2.35
N GLU A 157 11.83 1.09 -1.44
CA GLU A 157 11.99 0.36 -0.17
C GLU A 157 12.19 -1.13 -0.41
N GLY A 158 11.44 -1.66 -1.37
CA GLY A 158 11.34 -3.08 -1.66
C GLY A 158 10.14 -3.33 -2.56
N VAL A 159 9.78 -4.60 -2.68
CA VAL A 159 8.61 -5.03 -3.44
C VAL A 159 7.78 -6.02 -2.63
N VAL A 160 6.49 -6.08 -2.94
CA VAL A 160 5.58 -7.14 -2.50
C VAL A 160 5.27 -8.03 -3.70
N ILE A 161 5.52 -9.32 -3.54
CA ILE A 161 5.27 -10.37 -4.53
C ILE A 161 3.98 -11.06 -4.16
N ARG A 162 3.09 -11.24 -5.14
CA ARG A 162 1.76 -11.83 -4.97
C ARG A 162 1.55 -12.92 -6.00
N ARG A 163 1.21 -14.12 -5.54
CA ARG A 163 0.66 -15.19 -6.38
C ARG A 163 -0.84 -15.17 -6.21
N GLU A 164 -1.54 -15.11 -7.33
CA GLU A 164 -2.98 -14.86 -7.35
C GLU A 164 -3.69 -15.84 -8.29
N SER A 165 -4.91 -16.19 -7.92
CA SER A 165 -5.93 -16.71 -8.84
C SER A 165 -6.68 -15.53 -9.48
N ALA A 166 -7.72 -15.82 -10.27
CA ALA A 166 -8.57 -14.78 -10.85
C ALA A 166 -9.14 -13.82 -9.78
N ASP A 167 -9.58 -14.36 -8.64
CA ASP A 167 -10.33 -13.60 -7.63
C ASP A 167 -9.57 -13.35 -6.34
N TRP A 168 -8.52 -14.13 -6.05
CA TRP A 168 -7.91 -14.18 -4.73
C TRP A 168 -6.38 -14.13 -4.78
N CYS A 169 -5.79 -13.44 -3.81
CA CYS A 169 -4.38 -13.56 -3.49
C CYS A 169 -4.16 -14.85 -2.68
N GLU A 170 -3.44 -15.80 -3.26
CA GLU A 170 -3.19 -17.13 -2.68
C GLU A 170 -1.99 -17.12 -1.74
N ALA A 171 -0.93 -16.40 -2.14
CA ALA A 171 0.27 -16.25 -1.36
C ALA A 171 0.93 -14.90 -1.62
N ARG A 172 1.62 -14.36 -0.61
CA ARG A 172 2.37 -13.11 -0.75
C ARG A 172 3.63 -13.11 0.08
N ALA A 173 4.63 -12.40 -0.40
CA ALA A 173 5.88 -12.17 0.31
C ALA A 173 6.37 -10.75 0.05
N LYS A 174 7.32 -10.29 0.87
CA LYS A 174 8.03 -9.04 0.64
C LYS A 174 9.52 -9.30 0.46
N LEU A 175 10.15 -8.52 -0.41
CA LEU A 175 11.60 -8.44 -0.54
C LEU A 175 12.00 -6.99 -0.35
N VAL A 176 12.75 -6.71 0.72
CA VAL A 176 13.19 -5.35 1.08
C VAL A 176 14.57 -5.10 0.48
N CYS A 177 14.78 -3.89 -0.03
CA CYS A 177 16.07 -3.44 -0.53
C CYS A 177 17.11 -3.44 0.61
N PRO A 178 18.31 -4.04 0.40
CA PRO A 178 19.36 -4.03 1.41
C PRO A 178 19.73 -2.62 1.89
N ASP A 179 19.84 -1.66 0.97
CA ASP A 179 20.20 -0.27 1.26
C ASP A 179 19.16 0.42 2.16
N PHE A 180 17.89 0.08 2.00
CA PHE A 180 16.83 0.56 2.89
C PHE A 180 17.04 0.06 4.32
N THR A 181 17.37 -1.23 4.49
CA THR A 181 17.55 -1.83 5.82
C THR A 181 18.71 -1.20 6.58
N GLN A 182 19.79 -0.83 5.87
CA GLN A 182 20.96 -0.17 6.46
C GLN A 182 20.68 1.28 6.86
N ALA A 183 19.71 1.94 6.23
CA ALA A 183 19.37 3.34 6.50
C ALA A 183 18.40 3.55 7.68
N ILE A 184 17.86 2.48 8.29
CA ILE A 184 16.84 2.56 9.38
C ILE A 184 17.43 3.00 10.73
N ASP A 185 18.76 3.08 10.87
CA ASP A 185 19.47 3.29 12.15
C ASP A 185 19.07 4.55 12.94
N THR A 186 18.33 5.49 12.35
CA THR A 186 17.64 6.55 13.09
C THR A 186 16.14 6.34 13.03
N HIS A 187 15.54 5.77 14.09
CA HIS A 187 14.08 5.62 14.21
C HIS A 187 13.37 6.93 13.87
N TRP A 188 12.71 6.98 12.70
CA TRP A 188 12.00 8.17 12.19
C TRP A 188 11.02 8.78 13.21
N ARG A 189 10.50 7.96 14.12
CA ARG A 189 9.62 8.36 15.23
C ARG A 189 10.19 9.43 16.16
N LYS A 190 11.51 9.62 16.19
CA LYS A 190 12.18 10.65 17.01
C LYS A 190 12.43 11.97 16.26
N ARG A 191 12.15 12.02 14.96
CA ARG A 191 12.35 13.23 14.13
C ARG A 191 11.10 14.10 14.18
N ALA A 192 11.28 15.40 13.90
CA ALA A 192 10.15 16.26 13.62
C ALA A 192 9.36 15.71 12.42
N LEU A 193 8.04 15.86 12.47
CA LEU A 193 7.16 15.38 11.41
C LEU A 193 7.45 16.15 10.12
N GLU A 194 7.83 15.43 9.08
CA GLU A 194 8.01 15.97 7.74
C GLU A 194 6.92 15.41 6.82
N TRP A 195 6.33 16.24 5.98
CA TRP A 195 5.28 15.83 5.05
C TRP A 195 5.88 15.50 3.68
N ASN A 196 5.40 14.41 3.08
CA ASN A 196 5.64 14.11 1.67
C ASN A 196 4.83 15.08 0.78
N ARG A 197 4.97 14.95 -0.55
CA ARG A 197 4.27 15.80 -1.52
C ARG A 197 3.39 14.97 -2.46
N ILE A 198 2.19 15.49 -2.74
CA ILE A 198 1.33 15.03 -3.83
C ILE A 198 1.63 15.88 -5.07
N VAL A 199 1.53 15.28 -6.24
CA VAL A 199 1.41 15.97 -7.52
C VAL A 199 0.07 15.61 -8.15
N ASN A 200 -0.70 16.63 -8.55
CA ASN A 200 -1.95 16.41 -9.25
C ASN A 200 -1.70 15.81 -10.65
N SER A 201 -2.74 15.35 -11.33
CA SER A 201 -2.66 14.77 -12.70
C SER A 201 -2.04 15.71 -13.74
N SER A 202 -1.97 17.02 -13.44
CA SER A 202 -1.29 18.08 -14.20
C SER A 202 0.20 18.26 -13.85
N GLY A 203 0.75 17.50 -12.89
CA GLY A 203 2.13 17.61 -12.42
C GLY A 203 2.43 18.81 -11.51
N ILE A 204 1.41 19.57 -11.13
CA ILE A 204 1.54 20.72 -10.24
C ILE A 204 1.44 20.25 -8.78
N PRO A 205 2.39 20.62 -7.90
CA PRO A 205 2.30 20.35 -6.47
C PRO A 205 1.08 21.04 -5.85
N GLU A 206 0.37 20.34 -4.97
CA GLU A 206 -0.67 20.92 -4.11
C GLU A 206 -0.07 21.58 -2.86
#